data_AF-A0A4R8SWL9-F1
#
_entry.id   AF-A0A4R8SWL9-F1
#
_cell.length_a   1.000
_cell.length_b   1.000
_cell.length_c   1.000
_cell.angle_alpha   90.00
_cell.angle_beta   90.00
_cell.angle_gamma   90.00
#
_symmetry.space_group_name_H-M   'P 1'
#
loop_
_entity.id
_entity.type
_entity.pdbx_description
1 polymer ?
#
loop_
_entity_poly.entity_id
_entity_poly.type
_entity_poly.pdbx_seq_one_letter_code
_entity_poly.pdbx_strand_id
1 'polypeptide(L)'
;MGRESLDASWFETVAIAQAIASGDKVSAAHILRTSQCRLPVSEGLLHLLSVLMRAAPAGATSRLLDTARVCAPPPPIPNLIPVQAFQEVAYTMPTLTDEMKRMLGSQLAVLATVTDGTTPNIGPKRSLRVHDERSLIFNENTGGQTLANILAGSKVSVAVIDRDALDGYRFVGSAHIHDSGPAFDNAVAFAEERGMKHPRCAVVIAIEGIYTLKPGVTAGKPV
;
A
#
# COMPACT_ATOMS: atom_id res chain seq x y z
N MET A 1 8.51 -28.57 4.12
CA MET A 1 9.32 -27.45 3.60
C MET A 1 10.51 -28.04 2.86
N GLY A 2 10.65 -27.74 1.58
CA GLY A 2 11.77 -28.22 0.77
C GLY A 2 13.07 -27.47 1.09
N ARG A 3 14.22 -28.10 0.86
CA ARG A 3 15.56 -27.53 1.09
C ARG A 3 15.74 -26.15 0.44
N GLU A 4 15.17 -25.96 -0.75
CA GLU A 4 15.19 -24.69 -1.49
C GLU A 4 14.50 -23.52 -0.76
N SER A 5 13.45 -23.79 0.01
CA SER A 5 12.75 -22.75 0.79
C SER A 5 13.55 -22.30 2.02
N LEU A 6 14.39 -23.18 2.57
CA LEU A 6 15.29 -22.86 3.68
C LEU A 6 16.42 -21.95 3.19
N ASP A 7 17.02 -22.28 2.03
CA ASP A 7 18.09 -21.49 1.45
C ASP A 7 17.61 -20.07 1.09
N ALA A 8 16.43 -19.93 0.48
CA ALA A 8 15.86 -18.63 0.14
C ALA A 8 15.59 -17.74 1.38
N SER A 9 14.99 -18.32 2.44
CA SER A 9 14.71 -17.57 3.67
C SER A 9 15.99 -17.07 4.37
N TRP A 10 17.08 -17.84 4.31
CA TRP A 10 18.36 -17.42 4.89
C TRP A 10 18.99 -16.26 4.11
N PHE A 11 18.92 -16.25 2.78
CA PHE A 11 19.39 -15.12 1.97
C PHE A 11 18.61 -13.84 2.30
N GLU A 12 17.29 -13.92 2.45
CA GLU A 12 16.47 -12.78 2.89
C GLU A 12 16.87 -12.29 4.29
N THR A 13 17.08 -13.20 5.25
CA THR A 13 17.60 -12.86 6.59
C THR A 13 18.92 -12.09 6.50
N VAL A 14 19.87 -12.56 5.70
CA VAL A 14 21.18 -11.91 5.53
C VAL A 14 21.03 -10.54 4.88
N ALA A 15 20.20 -10.41 3.84
CA ALA A 15 19.94 -9.13 3.17
C ALA A 15 19.32 -8.10 4.12
N ILE A 16 18.38 -8.50 4.97
CA ILE A 16 17.81 -7.64 6.01
C ILE A 16 18.89 -7.18 6.98
N ALA A 17 19.74 -8.09 7.47
CA ALA A 17 20.81 -7.75 8.40
C ALA A 17 21.83 -6.77 7.77
N GLN A 18 22.16 -6.94 6.50
CA GLN A 18 23.03 -6.02 5.75
C GLN A 18 22.41 -4.62 5.62
N ALA A 19 21.13 -4.54 5.27
CA ALA A 19 20.41 -3.27 5.19
C ALA A 19 20.33 -2.57 6.57
N ILE A 20 20.11 -3.31 7.66
CA ILE A 20 20.15 -2.75 9.02
C ILE A 20 21.56 -2.21 9.34
N ALA A 21 22.61 -2.96 8.98
CA ALA A 21 23.99 -2.56 9.23
C ALA A 21 24.40 -1.30 8.46
N SER A 22 23.82 -1.04 7.28
CA SER A 22 24.03 0.20 6.52
C SER A 22 23.11 1.35 6.94
N GLY A 23 22.22 1.14 7.91
CA GLY A 23 21.24 2.12 8.35
C GLY A 23 19.98 2.23 7.47
N ASP A 24 19.87 1.39 6.43
CA ASP A 24 18.70 1.32 5.54
C ASP A 24 17.58 0.47 6.15
N LYS A 25 16.90 1.07 7.13
CA LYS A 25 15.75 0.45 7.80
C LYS A 25 14.56 0.25 6.86
N VAL A 26 14.45 1.02 5.78
CA VAL A 26 13.34 0.97 4.82
C VAL A 26 13.43 -0.30 3.99
N SER A 27 14.58 -0.58 3.38
CA SER A 27 14.78 -1.82 2.62
C SER A 27 14.69 -3.06 3.51
N ALA A 28 15.28 -3.00 4.71
CA ALA A 28 15.15 -4.08 5.70
C ALA A 28 13.68 -4.42 6.00
N ALA A 29 12.86 -3.39 6.27
CA ALA A 29 11.45 -3.58 6.55
C ALA A 29 10.67 -4.03 5.31
N HIS A 30 11.01 -3.56 4.12
CA HIS A 30 10.39 -3.99 2.88
C HIS A 30 10.60 -5.48 2.63
N ILE A 31 11.85 -5.96 2.67
CA ILE A 31 12.19 -7.38 2.47
C ILE A 31 11.41 -8.26 3.46
N LEU A 32 11.38 -7.89 4.74
CA LEU A 32 10.63 -8.65 5.75
C LEU A 32 9.12 -8.69 5.47
N ARG A 33 8.53 -7.58 5.01
CA ARG A 33 7.08 -7.47 4.73
C ARG A 33 6.67 -8.25 3.47
N THR A 34 7.53 -8.28 2.46
CA THR A 34 7.25 -8.93 1.17
C THR A 34 7.69 -10.39 1.10
N SER A 35 8.51 -10.85 2.05
CA SER A 35 8.93 -12.24 2.16
C SER A 35 7.74 -13.21 2.17
N GLN A 36 7.85 -14.27 1.37
CA GLN A 36 6.91 -15.40 1.38
C GLN A 36 7.18 -16.37 2.53
N CYS A 37 8.30 -16.22 3.24
CA CYS A 37 8.78 -17.10 4.31
C CYS A 37 9.04 -16.33 5.62
N ARG A 38 8.11 -15.43 6.02
CA ARG A 38 8.32 -14.50 7.15
C ARG A 38 8.72 -15.15 8.47
N LEU A 39 8.15 -16.31 8.81
CA LEU A 39 8.47 -17.00 10.06
C LEU A 39 9.94 -17.48 10.07
N PRO A 40 10.41 -18.30 9.10
CA PRO A 40 11.84 -18.65 8.99
C PRO A 40 12.77 -17.44 8.96
N VAL A 41 12.41 -16.38 8.22
CA VAL A 41 13.21 -15.15 8.16
C VAL A 41 13.32 -14.50 9.55
N SER A 42 12.22 -14.44 10.30
CA SER A 42 12.18 -13.86 11.65
C SER A 42 13.03 -14.68 12.63
N GLU A 43 12.97 -16.02 12.56
CA GLU A 43 13.81 -16.90 13.37
C GLU A 43 15.30 -16.72 13.05
N GLY A 44 15.66 -16.57 11.78
CA GLY A 44 17.03 -16.26 11.35
C GLY A 44 17.52 -14.93 11.90
N LEU A 45 16.68 -13.89 11.89
CA LEU A 45 17.02 -12.57 12.46
C LEU A 45 17.22 -12.64 13.98
N LEU A 46 16.38 -13.41 14.69
CA LEU A 46 16.56 -13.66 16.13
C LEU A 46 17.89 -14.37 16.40
N HIS A 47 18.27 -15.33 15.56
CA HIS A 47 19.55 -16.03 15.67
C HIS A 47 20.74 -15.07 15.49
N LEU A 48 20.73 -14.24 14.44
CA LEU A 48 21.78 -13.23 14.21
C LEU A 48 21.86 -12.21 15.35
N LEU A 49 20.73 -11.73 15.85
CA LEU A 49 20.69 -10.82 17.00
C LEU A 49 21.29 -11.47 18.25
N SER A 50 20.98 -12.74 18.47
CA SER A 50 21.53 -13.52 19.58
C SER A 50 23.06 -13.64 19.50
N VAL A 51 23.60 -13.90 18.30
CA VAL A 51 25.04 -13.93 18.05
C VAL A 51 25.67 -12.56 18.29
N LEU A 52 25.07 -11.49 17.75
CA LEU A 52 25.56 -10.12 17.92
C LEU A 52 25.61 -9.71 19.40
N MET A 53 24.55 -9.99 20.16
CA MET A 53 24.48 -9.66 21.59
C MET A 53 25.50 -10.44 22.42
N ARG A 54 25.80 -11.70 22.06
CA ARG A 54 26.85 -12.49 22.72
C ARG A 54 28.26 -12.02 22.41
N ALA A 55 28.48 -11.48 21.20
CA ALA A 55 29.77 -10.97 20.75
C ALA A 55 30.03 -9.51 21.20
N ALA A 56 29.00 -8.80 21.66
CA ALA A 56 29.11 -7.41 22.07
C ALA A 56 30.01 -7.23 23.31
N PRO A 57 30.70 -6.08 23.45
CA PRO A 57 31.48 -5.77 24.65
C PRO A 57 30.64 -5.85 25.92
N ALA A 58 31.27 -6.21 27.04
CA ALA A 58 30.60 -6.28 28.33
C ALA A 58 29.81 -5.00 28.64
N GLY A 59 28.55 -5.15 29.05
CA GLY A 59 27.66 -4.04 29.38
C GLY A 59 27.12 -3.22 28.20
N ALA A 60 27.49 -3.51 26.95
CA ALA A 60 26.89 -2.85 25.78
C ALA A 60 25.40 -3.20 25.64
N THR A 61 25.07 -4.50 25.76
CA THR A 61 23.67 -4.98 25.69
C THR A 61 22.80 -4.38 26.80
N SER A 62 23.29 -4.34 28.05
CA SER A 62 22.54 -3.73 29.15
C SER A 62 22.25 -2.25 28.90
N ARG A 63 23.26 -1.47 28.47
CA ARG A 63 23.10 -0.04 28.15
C ARG A 63 22.07 0.20 27.05
N LEU A 64 22.09 -0.63 26.00
CA LEU A 64 21.11 -0.57 24.92
C LEU A 64 19.68 -0.79 25.46
N LEU A 65 19.48 -1.83 26.28
CA LEU A 65 18.17 -2.16 26.83
C LEU A 65 17.67 -1.11 27.82
N ASP A 66 18.55 -0.55 28.66
CA ASP A 66 18.20 0.51 29.60
C ASP A 66 17.79 1.79 28.88
N THR A 67 18.50 2.15 27.82
CA THR A 67 18.14 3.28 26.95
C THR A 67 16.80 3.05 26.26
N ALA A 68 16.58 1.84 25.73
CA ALA A 68 15.32 1.49 25.06
C ALA A 68 14.10 1.56 25.98
N ARG A 69 14.26 1.30 27.29
CA ARG A 69 13.17 1.39 28.28
C ARG A 69 12.73 2.83 28.58
N VAL A 70 13.63 3.80 28.43
CA VAL A 70 13.36 5.21 28.78
C VAL A 70 13.04 6.07 27.56
N CYS A 71 13.35 5.59 26.34
CA CYS A 71 12.99 6.27 25.11
C CYS A 71 11.56 5.94 24.67
N ALA A 72 10.90 6.90 24.04
CA ALA A 72 9.67 6.62 23.31
C ALA A 72 9.96 5.61 22.17
N PRO A 73 9.02 4.70 21.85
CA PRO A 73 9.18 3.79 20.71
C PRO A 73 9.49 4.60 19.44
N PRO A 74 10.43 4.13 18.60
CA PRO A 74 10.67 4.79 17.33
C PRO A 74 9.40 4.78 16.48
N PRO A 75 9.18 5.80 15.62
CA PRO A 75 8.04 5.80 14.72
C PRO A 75 8.07 4.56 13.80
N PRO A 76 6.91 4.09 13.32
CA PRO A 76 6.85 2.99 12.38
C PRO A 76 7.77 3.25 11.17
N ILE A 77 8.55 2.26 10.76
CA ILE A 77 9.33 2.36 9.54
C ILE A 77 8.34 2.51 8.38
N PRO A 78 8.41 3.59 7.58
CA PRO A 78 7.49 3.80 6.47
C PRO A 78 7.43 2.57 5.56
N ASN A 79 6.24 2.25 5.04
CA ASN A 79 6.10 1.26 3.99
C ASN A 79 6.41 1.89 2.62
N LEU A 80 7.63 2.40 2.48
CA LEU A 80 8.13 2.84 1.19
C LEU A 80 8.60 1.58 0.45
N ILE A 81 8.02 1.34 -0.72
CA ILE A 81 8.62 0.43 -1.68
C ILE A 81 9.99 1.02 -2.00
N PRO A 82 11.13 0.32 -1.78
CA PRO A 82 12.41 0.78 -2.28
C PRO A 82 12.23 1.03 -3.77
N VAL A 83 12.32 2.28 -4.17
CA VAL A 83 12.37 2.63 -5.58
C VAL A 83 13.72 2.06 -6.03
N GLN A 84 13.71 0.86 -6.61
CA GLN A 84 14.83 0.44 -7.44
C GLN A 84 15.07 1.59 -8.41
N ALA A 85 16.34 2.00 -8.56
CA ALA A 85 16.70 2.94 -9.61
C ALA A 85 16.02 2.49 -10.89
N PHE A 86 15.16 3.34 -11.45
CA PHE A 86 14.32 3.02 -12.60
C PHE A 86 15.22 2.42 -13.68
N GLN A 87 15.16 1.11 -13.86
CA GLN A 87 15.34 0.56 -15.19
C GLN A 87 14.09 0.99 -15.91
N GLU A 88 14.25 1.94 -16.83
CA GLU A 88 13.24 2.40 -17.75
C GLU A 88 12.88 1.23 -18.68
N VAL A 89 12.16 0.25 -18.14
CA VAL A 89 11.29 -0.60 -18.94
C VAL A 89 10.15 0.33 -19.29
N ALA A 90 9.97 0.62 -20.58
CA ALA A 90 8.90 1.47 -21.07
C ALA A 90 7.54 0.94 -20.58
N TYR A 91 7.10 1.39 -19.41
CA TYR A 91 5.77 1.14 -18.89
C TYR A 91 4.88 2.14 -19.60
N THR A 92 4.13 1.70 -20.59
CA THR A 92 2.94 2.43 -21.04
C THR A 92 2.04 2.57 -19.82
N MET A 93 2.15 3.70 -19.13
CA MET A 93 1.31 4.02 -17.97
C MET A 93 -0.16 3.95 -18.40
N PRO A 94 -0.98 3.17 -17.68
CA PRO A 94 -2.35 2.90 -18.10
C PRO A 94 -3.17 4.18 -18.05
N THR A 95 -3.87 4.47 -19.16
CA THR A 95 -4.82 5.57 -19.29
C THR A 95 -6.23 4.99 -19.24
N LEU A 96 -7.15 5.66 -18.54
CA LEU A 96 -8.54 5.23 -18.44
C LEU A 96 -9.23 5.28 -19.81
N THR A 97 -9.81 4.16 -20.23
CA THR A 97 -10.65 4.12 -21.43
C THR A 97 -12.01 4.77 -21.18
N ASP A 98 -12.71 5.18 -22.23
CA ASP A 98 -14.06 5.75 -22.08
C ASP A 98 -15.05 4.76 -21.47
N GLU A 99 -14.86 3.46 -21.69
CA GLU A 99 -15.65 2.41 -21.05
C GLU A 99 -15.44 2.39 -19.53
N MET A 100 -14.18 2.45 -19.08
CA MET A 100 -13.85 2.52 -17.66
C MET A 100 -14.43 3.78 -17.03
N LYS A 101 -14.32 4.94 -17.70
CA LYS A 101 -14.89 6.22 -17.23
C LYS A 101 -16.41 6.14 -17.10
N ARG A 102 -17.10 5.55 -18.09
CA ARG A 102 -18.57 5.34 -18.05
C ARG A 102 -18.97 4.43 -16.89
N MET A 103 -18.26 3.33 -16.68
CA MET A 103 -18.57 2.40 -15.59
C MET A 103 -18.33 3.04 -14.22
N LEU A 104 -17.23 3.77 -14.03
CA LEU A 104 -16.96 4.55 -12.83
C LEU A 104 -18.03 5.61 -12.54
N GLY A 105 -18.63 6.19 -13.58
CA GLY A 105 -19.69 7.19 -13.44
C GLY A 105 -21.09 6.63 -13.13
N SER A 106 -21.32 5.33 -13.37
CA SER A 106 -22.65 4.71 -13.26
C SER A 106 -22.75 3.66 -12.16
N GLN A 107 -21.66 2.97 -11.85
CA GLN A 107 -21.63 1.88 -10.88
C GLN A 107 -21.00 2.31 -9.55
N LEU A 108 -21.40 1.68 -8.45
CA LEU A 108 -20.83 1.95 -7.13
C LEU A 108 -19.41 1.38 -7.02
N ALA A 109 -18.42 2.26 -6.92
CA ALA A 109 -17.05 1.84 -6.67
C ALA A 109 -16.84 1.36 -5.22
N VAL A 110 -16.12 0.25 -5.10
CA VAL A 110 -15.74 -0.37 -3.82
C VAL A 110 -14.22 -0.30 -3.67
N LEU A 111 -13.77 0.28 -2.56
CA LEU A 111 -12.36 0.52 -2.29
C LEU A 111 -11.85 -0.45 -1.22
N ALA A 112 -10.78 -1.15 -1.53
CA ALA A 112 -10.02 -1.98 -0.60
C ALA A 112 -8.71 -1.30 -0.20
N THR A 113 -8.32 -1.51 1.06
CA THR A 113 -7.12 -0.98 1.72
C THR A 113 -6.55 -2.03 2.66
N VAL A 114 -5.27 -1.92 3.03
CA VAL A 114 -4.59 -2.82 3.95
C VAL A 114 -3.47 -2.06 4.69
N THR A 115 -3.34 -2.28 6.00
CA THR A 115 -2.34 -1.58 6.83
C THR A 115 -1.16 -2.45 7.18
N ASP A 116 -1.40 -3.64 7.74
CA ASP A 116 -0.38 -4.55 8.27
C ASP A 116 -0.05 -5.72 7.33
N GLY A 117 -0.64 -5.72 6.13
CA GLY A 117 -0.52 -6.81 5.15
C GLY A 117 -1.28 -8.09 5.51
N THR A 118 -2.06 -8.10 6.60
CA THR A 118 -2.79 -9.28 7.12
C THR A 118 -4.28 -9.03 7.29
N THR A 119 -4.69 -7.79 7.57
CA THR A 119 -6.09 -7.42 7.79
C THR A 119 -6.60 -6.53 6.65
N PRO A 120 -7.32 -7.09 5.66
CA PRO A 120 -7.92 -6.29 4.60
C PRO A 120 -9.13 -5.51 5.12
N ASN A 121 -9.30 -4.27 4.65
CA ASN A 121 -10.47 -3.44 4.88
C ASN A 121 -11.09 -3.05 3.54
N ILE A 122 -12.42 -3.06 3.45
CA ILE A 122 -13.15 -2.78 2.21
C ILE A 122 -14.40 -1.94 2.51
N GLY A 123 -14.71 -0.98 1.65
CA GLY A 123 -15.93 -0.19 1.78
C GLY A 123 -16.34 0.54 0.51
N PRO A 124 -17.65 0.75 0.30
CA PRO A 124 -18.15 1.51 -0.84
C PRO A 124 -17.78 3.00 -0.72
N LYS A 125 -17.42 3.63 -1.83
CA LYS A 125 -17.11 5.06 -1.91
C LYS A 125 -17.98 5.73 -2.97
N ARG A 126 -19.15 6.23 -2.55
CA ARG A 126 -20.14 6.88 -3.44
C ARG A 126 -19.60 8.11 -4.16
N SER A 127 -18.64 8.82 -3.58
CA SER A 127 -18.00 10.01 -4.17
C SER A 127 -16.81 9.70 -5.08
N LEU A 128 -16.42 8.41 -5.19
CA LEU A 128 -15.30 7.99 -6.02
C LEU A 128 -15.65 8.15 -7.49
N ARG A 129 -14.79 8.86 -8.21
CA ARG A 129 -14.97 9.22 -9.62
C ARG A 129 -13.62 9.40 -10.30
N VAL A 130 -13.66 9.58 -11.62
CA VAL A 130 -12.50 10.00 -12.41
C VAL A 130 -12.06 11.40 -11.98
N HIS A 131 -10.75 11.58 -11.76
CA HIS A 131 -10.15 12.89 -11.52
C HIS A 131 -9.49 13.42 -12.80
N ASP A 132 -8.68 12.59 -13.44
CA ASP A 132 -8.05 12.82 -14.73
C ASP A 132 -7.87 11.49 -15.49
N GLU A 133 -7.14 11.52 -16.60
CA GLU A 133 -6.88 10.35 -17.46
C GLU A 133 -6.19 9.17 -16.75
N ARG A 134 -5.55 9.40 -15.61
CA ARG A 134 -4.70 8.44 -14.88
C ARG A 134 -4.96 8.41 -13.38
N SER A 135 -5.98 9.10 -12.90
CA SER A 135 -6.26 9.15 -11.48
C SER A 135 -7.76 9.19 -11.17
N LEU A 136 -8.08 8.65 -10.00
CA LEU A 136 -9.41 8.69 -9.41
C LEU A 136 -9.40 9.63 -8.21
N ILE A 137 -10.54 10.19 -7.84
CA ILE A 137 -10.70 11.02 -6.65
C ILE A 137 -11.92 10.58 -5.87
N PHE A 138 -11.85 10.59 -4.54
CA PHE A 138 -13.03 10.51 -3.69
C PHE A 138 -12.99 11.52 -2.56
N ASN A 139 -14.17 11.90 -2.09
CA ASN A 139 -14.35 12.78 -0.93
C ASN A 139 -14.35 11.93 0.35
N GLU A 140 -13.42 12.19 1.27
CA GLU A 140 -13.41 11.53 2.58
C GLU A 140 -14.09 12.41 3.62
N ASN A 141 -15.15 11.87 4.24
CA ASN A 141 -15.99 12.60 5.18
C ASN A 141 -15.91 12.07 6.61
N THR A 142 -15.55 10.80 6.78
CA THR A 142 -15.64 10.07 8.05
C THR A 142 -14.32 10.09 8.81
N GLY A 143 -13.20 10.01 8.09
CA GLY A 143 -11.89 9.72 8.67
C GLY A 143 -11.80 8.38 9.38
N GLY A 144 -12.59 7.40 8.95
CA GLY A 144 -12.58 6.03 9.48
C GLY A 144 -11.40 5.19 8.96
N GLN A 145 -11.57 3.86 9.01
CA GLN A 145 -10.50 2.89 8.75
C GLN A 145 -9.80 3.07 7.40
N THR A 146 -10.54 3.38 6.33
CA THR A 146 -9.93 3.64 5.01
C THR A 146 -8.88 4.76 5.07
N LEU A 147 -9.20 5.88 5.72
CA LEU A 147 -8.28 7.01 5.81
C LEU A 147 -7.08 6.66 6.69
N ALA A 148 -7.30 5.98 7.81
CA ALA A 148 -6.23 5.50 8.68
C ALA A 148 -5.26 4.57 7.94
N ASN A 149 -5.79 3.67 7.10
CA ASN A 149 -4.97 2.77 6.28
C ASN A 149 -4.14 3.54 5.24
N ILE A 150 -4.74 4.52 4.56
CA ILE A 150 -4.04 5.35 3.57
C ILE A 150 -2.92 6.16 4.24
N LEU A 151 -3.20 6.79 5.39
CA LEU A 151 -2.18 7.50 6.18
C LEU A 151 -1.01 6.60 6.60
N ALA A 152 -1.27 5.31 6.84
CA ALA A 152 -0.25 4.32 7.16
C ALA A 152 0.52 3.79 5.93
N GLY A 153 0.22 4.29 4.71
CA GLY A 153 0.90 3.89 3.48
C GLY A 153 0.26 2.72 2.73
N SER A 154 -1.03 2.46 2.94
CA SER A 154 -1.78 1.45 2.18
C SER A 154 -1.75 1.74 0.68
N LYS A 155 -1.36 0.75 -0.13
CA LYS A 155 -1.80 0.66 -1.52
C LYS A 155 -3.30 0.45 -1.55
N VAL A 156 -3.96 0.90 -2.62
CA VAL A 156 -5.41 0.78 -2.75
C VAL A 156 -5.80 -0.03 -3.97
N SER A 157 -6.96 -0.68 -3.88
CA SER A 157 -7.59 -1.37 -5.00
C SER A 157 -9.05 -0.95 -5.08
N VAL A 158 -9.44 -0.35 -6.21
CA VAL A 158 -10.82 0.06 -6.49
C VAL A 158 -11.42 -0.95 -7.46
N ALA A 159 -12.54 -1.55 -7.09
CA ALA A 159 -13.34 -2.37 -7.98
C ALA A 159 -14.59 -1.60 -8.40
N VAL A 160 -14.91 -1.64 -9.68
CA VAL A 160 -16.18 -1.21 -10.26
C VAL A 160 -16.73 -2.37 -11.07
N ILE A 161 -18.00 -2.71 -10.84
CA ILE A 161 -18.62 -3.93 -11.36
C ILE A 161 -19.96 -3.57 -11.96
N ASP A 162 -20.18 -3.96 -13.21
CA ASP A 162 -21.48 -3.96 -13.84
C ASP A 162 -22.01 -5.40 -13.82
N ARG A 163 -22.97 -5.65 -12.92
CA ARG A 163 -23.53 -7.00 -12.72
C ARG A 163 -24.35 -7.46 -13.90
N ASP A 164 -25.05 -6.56 -14.56
CA ASP A 164 -25.95 -6.89 -15.67
C ASP A 164 -25.16 -7.19 -16.93
N ALA A 165 -24.09 -6.43 -17.19
CA ALA A 165 -23.16 -6.68 -18.29
C ALA A 165 -22.17 -7.82 -18.03
N LEU A 166 -22.12 -8.35 -16.80
CA LEU A 166 -21.09 -9.28 -16.32
C LEU A 166 -19.68 -8.79 -16.65
N ASP A 167 -19.43 -7.50 -16.38
CA ASP A 167 -18.17 -6.84 -16.66
C ASP A 167 -17.69 -6.03 -15.46
N GLY A 168 -16.44 -5.60 -15.49
CA GLY A 168 -15.87 -4.80 -14.41
C GLY A 168 -14.39 -4.55 -14.58
N TYR A 169 -13.90 -3.61 -13.78
CA TYR A 169 -12.49 -3.27 -13.72
C TYR A 169 -12.01 -3.16 -12.28
N ARG A 170 -10.75 -3.51 -12.09
CA ARG A 170 -10.00 -3.26 -10.86
C ARG A 170 -8.84 -2.31 -11.15
N PHE A 171 -8.82 -1.18 -10.45
CA PHE A 171 -7.76 -0.18 -10.51
C PHE A 171 -6.90 -0.29 -9.26
N VAL A 172 -5.60 -0.52 -9.42
CA VAL A 172 -4.64 -0.61 -8.31
C VAL A 172 -3.74 0.61 -8.36
N GLY A 173 -3.47 1.22 -7.19
CA GLY A 173 -2.71 2.47 -7.16
C GLY A 173 -2.27 2.94 -5.78
N SER A 174 -1.65 4.12 -5.79
CA SER A 174 -1.25 4.87 -4.58
C SER A 174 -2.25 5.97 -4.29
N ALA A 175 -2.62 6.13 -3.02
CA ALA A 175 -3.55 7.17 -2.58
C ALA A 175 -2.81 8.34 -1.90
N HIS A 176 -3.17 9.56 -2.28
CA HIS A 176 -2.63 10.82 -1.78
C HIS A 176 -3.75 11.65 -1.17
N ILE A 177 -3.53 12.17 0.04
CA ILE A 177 -4.51 12.97 0.77
C ILE A 177 -4.23 14.44 0.51
N HIS A 178 -5.28 15.19 0.17
CA HIS A 178 -5.25 16.62 -0.09
C HIS A 178 -6.30 17.30 0.80
N ASP A 179 -5.86 18.11 1.75
CA ASP A 179 -6.70 18.93 2.63
C ASP A 179 -6.83 20.38 2.15
N SER A 180 -6.16 20.71 1.05
CA SER A 180 -6.13 22.03 0.43
C SER A 180 -5.72 21.94 -1.05
N GLY A 181 -5.93 23.03 -1.78
CA GLY A 181 -5.56 23.15 -3.20
C GLY A 181 -6.53 22.47 -4.17
N PRO A 182 -6.17 22.38 -5.46
CA PRO A 182 -7.13 22.10 -6.54
C PRO A 182 -7.92 20.79 -6.39
N ALA A 183 -7.30 19.73 -5.86
CA ALA A 183 -7.99 18.46 -5.62
C ALA A 183 -9.03 18.58 -4.50
N PHE A 184 -8.71 19.32 -3.43
CA PHE A 184 -9.65 19.59 -2.34
C PHE A 184 -10.78 20.50 -2.82
N ASP A 185 -10.47 21.56 -3.57
CA ASP A 185 -11.45 22.49 -4.14
C ASP A 185 -12.44 21.73 -5.05
N ASN A 186 -11.93 20.80 -5.87
CA ASN A 186 -12.76 19.93 -6.70
C ASN A 186 -13.69 19.03 -5.87
N ALA A 187 -13.22 18.50 -4.73
CA ALA A 187 -14.04 17.72 -3.83
C ALA A 187 -15.12 18.57 -3.14
N VAL A 188 -14.79 19.80 -2.72
CA VAL A 188 -15.76 20.73 -2.13
C VAL A 188 -16.87 21.06 -3.13
N ALA A 189 -16.50 21.48 -4.35
CA ALA A 189 -17.47 21.80 -5.41
C ALA A 189 -18.39 20.61 -5.73
N PHE A 190 -17.83 19.40 -5.85
CA PHE A 190 -18.62 18.18 -6.07
C PHE A 190 -19.60 17.90 -4.93
N ALA A 191 -19.21 18.17 -3.68
CA ALA A 191 -20.09 17.98 -2.54
C ALA A 191 -21.24 18.99 -2.55
N GLU A 192 -20.96 20.27 -2.83
CA GLU A 192 -21.95 21.35 -2.89
C GLU A 192 -22.99 21.10 -3.99
N GLU A 193 -22.54 20.77 -5.20
CA GLU A 193 -23.41 20.47 -6.35
C GLU A 193 -24.42 19.35 -6.05
N ARG A 194 -24.03 18.39 -5.21
CA ARG A 194 -24.84 17.19 -4.90
C ARG A 194 -25.49 17.23 -3.52
N GLY A 195 -25.42 18.35 -2.80
CA GLY A 195 -25.97 18.47 -1.44
C GLY A 195 -25.34 17.48 -0.44
N MET A 196 -24.08 17.11 -0.66
CA MET A 196 -23.32 16.24 0.23
C MET A 196 -22.64 17.08 1.34
N LYS A 197 -22.25 16.41 2.43
CA LYS A 197 -21.47 17.06 3.49
C LYS A 197 -20.12 17.55 2.94
N HIS A 198 -19.67 18.69 3.45
CA HIS A 198 -18.35 19.23 3.17
C HIS A 198 -17.26 18.19 3.50
N PRO A 199 -16.32 17.92 2.57
CA PRO A 199 -15.30 16.90 2.77
C PRO A 199 -14.29 17.29 3.84
N ARG A 200 -13.73 16.31 4.55
CA ARG A 200 -12.57 16.53 5.43
C ARG A 200 -11.29 16.66 4.62
N CYS A 201 -11.17 15.86 3.57
CA CYS A 201 -10.10 15.92 2.59
C CYS A 201 -10.56 15.27 1.27
N ALA A 202 -9.84 15.58 0.20
CA ALA A 202 -9.86 14.83 -1.03
C ALA A 202 -8.79 13.73 -0.97
N VAL A 203 -9.11 12.57 -1.53
CA VAL A 203 -8.12 11.52 -1.74
C VAL A 203 -8.00 11.25 -3.23
N VAL A 204 -6.82 11.48 -3.79
CA VAL A 204 -6.48 11.22 -5.18
C VAL A 204 -5.73 9.90 -5.28
N ILE A 205 -6.17 9.00 -6.14
CA ILE A 205 -5.59 7.69 -6.37
C ILE A 205 -4.89 7.72 -7.73
N ALA A 206 -3.56 7.72 -7.72
CA ALA A 206 -2.75 7.55 -8.92
C ALA A 206 -2.82 6.08 -9.38
N ILE A 207 -3.32 5.84 -10.58
CA ILE A 207 -3.50 4.49 -11.12
C ILE A 207 -2.14 3.94 -11.58
N GLU A 208 -1.79 2.78 -11.06
CA GLU A 208 -0.56 2.07 -11.39
C GLU A 208 -0.84 0.84 -12.25
N GLY A 209 -2.02 0.22 -12.12
CA GLY A 209 -2.42 -0.92 -12.94
C GLY A 209 -3.94 -1.04 -13.05
N ILE A 210 -4.40 -1.51 -14.20
CA ILE A 210 -5.82 -1.76 -14.48
C ILE A 210 -5.96 -3.22 -14.88
N TYR A 211 -6.99 -3.88 -14.34
CA TYR A 211 -7.25 -5.30 -14.59
C TYR A 211 -8.73 -5.50 -14.92
N THR A 212 -9.03 -6.38 -15.86
CA THR A 212 -10.42 -6.76 -16.13
C THR A 212 -10.95 -7.69 -15.04
N LEU A 213 -12.20 -7.48 -14.65
CA LEU A 213 -13.00 -8.36 -13.79
C LEU A 213 -14.02 -9.18 -14.60
N LYS A 214 -14.05 -9.02 -15.93
CA LYS A 214 -14.90 -9.79 -16.83
C LYS A 214 -14.65 -11.30 -16.64
N PRO A 215 -15.67 -12.11 -16.35
CA PRO A 215 -15.53 -13.55 -16.24
C PRO A 215 -15.01 -14.15 -17.55
N GLY A 216 -14.14 -15.16 -17.45
CA GLY A 216 -13.58 -15.88 -18.60
C GLY A 216 -12.07 -16.02 -18.55
N VAL A 217 -11.48 -16.41 -19.68
CA VAL A 217 -10.03 -16.71 -19.80
C VAL A 217 -9.12 -15.49 -19.58
N THR A 218 -9.68 -14.29 -19.61
CA THR A 218 -8.98 -13.02 -19.36
C THR A 218 -9.17 -12.47 -17.96
N ALA A 219 -9.99 -13.10 -17.11
CA ALA A 219 -10.29 -12.60 -15.78
C ALA A 219 -9.02 -12.32 -14.97
N GLY A 220 -8.92 -11.11 -14.41
CA GLY A 220 -7.79 -10.68 -13.60
C GLY A 220 -6.52 -10.31 -14.38
N LYS A 221 -6.52 -10.35 -15.72
CA LYS A 221 -5.38 -9.92 -16.54
C LYS A 221 -5.29 -8.39 -16.64
N PRO A 222 -4.08 -7.83 -16.80
CA PRO A 222 -3.90 -6.40 -17.04
C PRO A 222 -4.54 -5.99 -18.37
N VAL A 223 -5.06 -4.77 -18.42
CA VAL A 223 -5.69 -4.14 -19.60
C VAL A 223 -5.26 -2.69 -19.75
#